data_AF-A0A7Y5EWH4-F1
#
_entry.id   AF-A0A7Y5EWH4-F1
#
_cell.length_a   1.000
_cell.length_b   1.000
_cell.length_c   1.000
_cell.angle_alpha   90.00
_cell.angle_beta   90.00
_cell.angle_gamma   90.00
#
_symmetry.space_group_name_H-M   'P 1'
#
loop_
_entity.id
_entity.type
_entity.pdbx_description
1 polymer ?
#
loop_
_entity_poly.entity_id
_entity_poly.type
_entity_poly.pdbx_seq_one_letter_code
_entity_poly.pdbx_strand_id
1 'polypeptide(L)'
;MKNKNLLIYIVIGVAVLLVAILFFVPGEKEKKKTDVSVRDKIKISTKGVVIDDPYFPDAPHPSSEDPKLEAEAERLWPHALKPGPTDKDREKIREEWNRFSAKYPKNLYIPNEYKPPQTEKEAEQIRKELDVFTEVDASFASQIAANKYAEPGSEMKTPNEPKVTPEQQATYFSYKIRELESRIQLVEFMMESGEIDQAQSNIAKNDLAVWRKELETLRKIAKQVPAS
;
A
#
# COMPACT_ATOMS: atom_id res chain seq x y z
N MET A 1 60.43 -25.19 -17.76
CA MET A 1 59.22 -24.77 -17.01
C MET A 1 59.34 -23.30 -16.53
N LYS A 2 59.64 -22.32 -17.40
CA LYS A 2 59.76 -20.90 -17.00
C LYS A 2 58.74 -19.96 -17.68
N ASN A 3 57.98 -20.43 -18.67
CA ASN A 3 57.17 -19.55 -19.54
C ASN A 3 55.66 -19.54 -19.18
N LYS A 4 55.19 -20.51 -18.37
CA LYS A 4 53.78 -20.58 -17.95
C LYS A 4 53.44 -19.54 -16.89
N ASN A 5 54.36 -19.28 -15.96
CA ASN A 5 54.17 -18.26 -14.92
C ASN A 5 54.18 -16.85 -15.52
N LEU A 6 55.00 -16.60 -16.56
CA LEU A 6 55.02 -15.33 -17.30
C LEU A 6 53.67 -15.03 -17.96
N LEU A 7 53.05 -16.03 -18.60
CA LEU A 7 51.72 -15.90 -19.20
C LEU A 7 50.63 -15.60 -18.16
N ILE A 8 50.70 -16.24 -16.99
CA ILE A 8 49.75 -15.98 -15.90
C ILE A 8 49.89 -14.53 -15.37
N TYR A 9 51.12 -14.03 -15.19
CA TYR A 9 51.32 -12.64 -14.76
C TYR A 9 50.87 -11.60 -15.79
N ILE A 10 51.02 -11.90 -17.09
CA ILE A 10 50.53 -11.04 -18.17
C ILE A 10 48.99 -10.99 -18.17
N VAL A 11 48.33 -12.15 -18.02
CA VAL A 11 46.85 -12.22 -17.97
C VAL A 11 46.30 -11.48 -16.74
N ILE A 12 46.93 -11.65 -15.58
CA ILE A 12 46.52 -10.94 -14.36
C ILE A 12 46.77 -9.43 -14.51
N GLY A 13 47.89 -9.02 -15.10
CA GLY A 13 48.20 -7.61 -15.36
C GLY A 13 47.16 -6.94 -16.28
N VAL A 14 46.76 -7.61 -17.36
CA VAL A 14 45.74 -7.10 -18.29
C VAL A 14 44.36 -7.04 -17.62
N ALA A 15 44.01 -8.03 -16.80
CA ALA A 15 42.73 -8.02 -16.07
C ALA A 15 42.64 -6.85 -15.07
N VAL A 16 43.71 -6.57 -14.32
CA VAL A 16 43.76 -5.44 -13.39
C VAL A 16 43.69 -4.10 -14.13
N LEU A 17 44.34 -4.00 -15.29
CA LEU A 17 44.34 -2.78 -16.10
C LEU A 17 42.96 -2.50 -16.71
N LEU A 18 42.20 -3.53 -17.12
CA LEU A 18 40.82 -3.38 -17.60
C LEU A 18 39.85 -2.94 -16.50
N VAL A 19 40.01 -3.47 -15.28
CA VAL A 19 39.21 -3.03 -14.12
C VAL A 19 39.52 -1.58 -13.75
N ALA A 20 40.79 -1.17 -13.83
CA ALA A 20 41.18 0.22 -13.57
C ALA A 20 40.57 1.19 -14.61
N ILE A 21 40.51 0.82 -15.88
CA ILE A 21 39.87 1.63 -16.93
C ILE A 21 38.36 1.77 -16.67
N LEU A 22 37.68 0.72 -16.21
CA LEU A 22 36.24 0.80 -15.87
C LEU A 22 35.95 1.73 -14.68
N PHE A 23 36.87 1.84 -13.71
CA PHE A 23 36.68 2.67 -12.51
C PHE A 23 37.21 4.10 -12.66
N PHE A 24 38.20 4.36 -13.52
CA PHE A 24 38.87 5.66 -13.62
C PHE A 24 38.63 6.43 -14.92
N VAL A 25 37.86 5.92 -15.88
CA VAL A 25 37.41 6.74 -17.02
C VAL A 25 36.32 7.70 -16.52
N PRO A 26 36.56 9.01 -16.49
CA PRO A 26 35.51 9.97 -16.22
C PRO A 26 34.58 9.93 -17.43
N GLY A 27 33.33 9.50 -17.23
CA GLY A 27 32.31 9.66 -18.26
C GLY A 27 32.10 11.15 -18.52
N GLU A 28 32.72 11.67 -19.58
CA GLU A 28 32.40 12.97 -20.16
C GLU A 28 30.93 12.92 -20.59
N LYS A 29 30.05 13.39 -19.69
CA LYS A 29 28.68 13.72 -20.08
C LYS A 29 28.75 14.97 -20.92
N GLU A 30 28.61 14.79 -22.23
CA GLU A 30 28.43 15.86 -23.21
C GLU A 30 27.47 16.93 -22.67
N LYS A 31 27.98 18.14 -22.48
CA LYS A 31 27.15 19.33 -22.29
C LYS A 31 26.52 19.67 -23.64
N LYS A 32 25.35 19.08 -23.95
CA LYS A 32 24.46 19.65 -24.97
C LYS A 32 24.02 21.03 -24.49
N LYS A 33 24.64 22.06 -25.07
CA LYS A 33 24.06 23.41 -25.11
C LYS A 33 22.85 23.37 -26.04
N THR A 34 21.68 23.12 -25.49
CA THR A 34 20.42 23.53 -26.13
C THR A 34 20.19 24.98 -25.77
N ASP A 35 20.59 25.85 -26.70
CA ASP A 35 20.09 27.21 -26.78
C ASP A 35 18.61 27.11 -27.20
N VAL A 36 17.69 27.29 -26.25
CA VAL A 36 16.26 27.46 -26.53
C VAL A 36 15.87 28.81 -25.95
N SER A 37 16.12 29.83 -26.76
CA SER A 37 15.39 31.08 -26.74
C SER A 37 13.94 30.81 -27.14
N VAL A 38 13.13 30.40 -26.17
CA VAL A 38 11.67 30.61 -26.20
C VAL A 38 11.26 31.14 -24.85
N ARG A 39 11.49 32.45 -24.67
CA ARG A 39 10.58 33.26 -23.87
C ARG A 39 9.21 33.17 -24.56
N ASP A 40 8.19 33.11 -23.72
CA ASP A 40 6.76 33.10 -24.01
C ASP A 40 6.10 31.73 -24.25
N LYS A 41 5.24 31.40 -23.27
CA LYS A 41 4.18 30.38 -23.25
C LYS A 41 4.57 28.98 -22.75
N ILE A 42 4.93 28.88 -21.48
CA ILE A 42 4.37 27.81 -20.64
C ILE A 42 3.37 28.49 -19.72
N LYS A 43 2.16 28.70 -20.22
CA LYS A 43 1.00 28.74 -19.32
C LYS A 43 0.94 27.33 -18.75
N ILE A 44 1.23 27.18 -17.46
CA ILE A 44 0.81 26.02 -16.69
C ILE A 44 -0.70 25.93 -16.93
N SER A 45 -1.09 25.00 -17.80
CA SER A 45 -2.47 24.84 -18.20
C SER A 45 -3.19 24.23 -17.01
N THR A 46 -3.87 25.08 -16.24
CA THR A 46 -4.94 24.76 -15.29
C THR A 46 -6.16 24.16 -16.01
N LYS A 47 -5.92 23.07 -16.76
CA LYS A 47 -6.94 22.18 -17.31
C LYS A 47 -6.58 20.74 -16.96
N GLY A 48 -6.42 20.50 -15.67
CA GLY A 48 -6.68 19.21 -15.06
C GLY A 48 -7.53 19.53 -13.84
N VAL A 49 -8.80 19.16 -13.86
CA VAL A 49 -9.71 19.39 -12.74
C VAL A 49 -9.22 18.56 -11.55
N VAL A 50 -8.42 19.20 -10.71
CA VAL A 50 -8.16 18.79 -9.33
C VAL A 50 -9.40 19.19 -8.57
N ILE A 51 -10.26 18.22 -8.29
CA ILE A 51 -11.42 18.41 -7.42
C ILE A 51 -10.81 18.64 -6.02
N ASP A 52 -11.03 19.83 -5.48
CA ASP A 52 -10.54 20.36 -4.20
C ASP A 52 -9.06 20.80 -4.12
N ASP A 53 -8.55 21.52 -5.13
CA ASP A 53 -7.50 22.49 -4.85
C ASP A 53 -8.17 23.79 -4.39
N PRO A 54 -8.02 24.24 -3.12
CA PRO A 54 -8.56 25.52 -2.71
C PRO A 54 -7.94 26.62 -3.57
N TYR A 55 -8.76 27.19 -4.46
CA TYR A 55 -8.33 28.21 -5.40
C TYR A 55 -8.01 29.49 -4.63
N PHE A 56 -6.72 29.73 -4.39
CA PHE A 56 -6.19 30.94 -3.77
C PHE A 56 -5.56 31.85 -4.82
N PRO A 57 -6.35 32.62 -5.59
CA PRO A 57 -5.83 33.47 -6.66
C PRO A 57 -4.89 34.58 -6.14
N ASP A 58 -5.04 34.96 -4.87
CA ASP A 58 -4.28 36.02 -4.22
C ASP A 58 -3.02 35.50 -3.50
N ALA A 59 -2.83 34.18 -3.40
CA ALA A 59 -1.62 33.61 -2.81
C ALA A 59 -0.48 33.65 -3.85
N PRO A 60 0.72 34.15 -3.50
CA PRO A 60 1.88 34.02 -4.36
C PRO A 60 2.14 32.54 -4.63
N HIS A 61 2.39 32.18 -5.88
CA HIS A 61 2.69 30.79 -6.25
C HIS A 61 3.97 30.36 -5.51
N PRO A 62 4.05 29.16 -4.91
CA PRO A 62 5.24 28.74 -4.15
C PRO A 62 6.56 28.86 -4.93
N SER A 63 6.52 28.66 -6.25
CA SER A 63 7.69 28.81 -7.14
C SER A 63 8.03 30.26 -7.52
N SER A 64 7.16 31.23 -7.21
CA SER A 64 7.41 32.66 -7.44
C SER A 64 8.24 33.32 -6.34
N GLU A 65 8.24 32.77 -5.12
CA GLU A 65 9.09 33.24 -4.01
C GLU A 65 10.44 32.52 -3.94
N ASP A 66 10.48 31.21 -4.19
CA ASP A 66 11.73 30.45 -4.28
C ASP A 66 11.64 29.38 -5.39
N PRO A 67 12.39 29.54 -6.50
CA PRO A 67 12.47 28.52 -7.56
C PRO A 67 12.97 27.15 -7.08
N LYS A 68 13.63 27.08 -5.91
CA LYS A 68 14.10 25.80 -5.33
C LYS A 68 12.97 25.01 -4.67
N LEU A 69 11.89 25.65 -4.25
CA LEU A 69 10.78 24.98 -3.57
C LEU A 69 10.08 23.97 -4.49
N GLU A 70 9.93 24.31 -5.78
CA GLU A 70 9.31 23.43 -6.77
C GLU A 70 10.17 22.18 -7.02
N ALA A 71 11.48 22.37 -7.17
CA ALA A 71 12.43 21.26 -7.32
C ALA A 71 12.48 20.35 -6.06
N GLU A 72 12.32 20.93 -4.87
CA GLU A 72 12.27 20.17 -3.62
C GLU A 72 10.94 19.42 -3.46
N ALA A 73 9.82 20.05 -3.85
CA ALA A 73 8.51 19.41 -3.87
C ALA A 73 8.47 18.24 -4.87
N GLU A 74 9.06 18.39 -6.06
CA GLU A 74 9.22 17.30 -7.04
C GLU A 74 10.06 16.14 -6.51
N ARG A 75 11.11 16.45 -5.72
CA ARG A 75 11.96 15.42 -5.11
C ARG A 75 11.23 14.67 -3.99
N LEU A 76 10.51 15.38 -3.14
CA LEU A 76 9.89 14.82 -1.93
C LEU A 76 8.53 14.19 -2.20
N TRP A 77 7.73 14.77 -3.11
CA TRP A 77 6.39 14.29 -3.47
C TRP A 77 6.19 14.17 -4.99
N PRO A 78 7.02 13.36 -5.68
CA PRO A 78 6.94 13.20 -7.14
C PRO A 78 5.58 12.66 -7.62
N HIS A 79 4.81 12.01 -6.75
CA HIS A 79 3.50 11.46 -7.07
C HIS A 79 2.35 12.45 -6.86
N ALA A 80 2.47 13.39 -5.91
CA ALA A 80 1.43 14.38 -5.62
C ALA A 80 1.31 15.43 -6.73
N LEU A 81 2.42 15.67 -7.44
CA LEU A 81 2.49 16.61 -8.55
C LEU A 81 2.09 15.98 -9.91
N LYS A 82 1.83 14.67 -9.96
CA LYS A 82 1.32 14.05 -11.19
C LYS A 82 -0.10 14.56 -11.44
N PRO A 83 -0.46 14.84 -12.70
CA PRO A 83 -1.84 15.19 -13.02
C PRO A 83 -2.76 14.07 -12.52
N GLY A 84 -3.87 14.48 -11.91
CA GLY A 84 -4.88 13.54 -11.45
C GLY A 84 -5.41 12.66 -12.59
N PRO A 85 -6.09 11.54 -12.27
CA PRO A 85 -6.60 10.61 -13.26
C PRO A 85 -7.51 11.32 -14.26
N THR A 86 -7.27 11.06 -15.56
CA THR A 86 -8.08 11.60 -16.65
C THR A 86 -9.49 11.00 -16.62
N ASP A 87 -10.44 11.61 -17.33
CA ASP A 87 -11.81 11.05 -17.40
C ASP A 87 -11.83 9.60 -17.91
N LYS A 88 -10.91 9.25 -18.83
CA LYS A 88 -10.75 7.87 -19.30
C LYS A 88 -10.23 6.94 -18.21
N ASP A 89 -9.31 7.40 -17.37
CA ASP A 89 -8.79 6.60 -16.26
C ASP A 89 -9.87 6.41 -15.18
N ARG A 90 -10.67 7.45 -14.91
CA ARG A 90 -11.81 7.38 -14.00
C ARG A 90 -12.87 6.39 -14.48
N GLU A 91 -13.12 6.32 -15.79
CA GLU A 91 -14.03 5.31 -16.35
C GLU A 91 -13.48 3.89 -16.17
N LYS A 92 -12.20 3.65 -16.44
CA LYS A 92 -11.58 2.33 -16.22
C LYS A 92 -11.66 1.89 -14.76
N ILE A 93 -11.32 2.79 -13.83
CA ILE A 93 -11.44 2.54 -12.39
C ILE A 93 -12.89 2.18 -12.03
N ARG A 94 -13.88 2.87 -12.62
CA ARG A 94 -15.29 2.56 -12.41
C ARG A 94 -15.65 1.16 -12.92
N GLU A 95 -15.21 0.81 -14.12
CA GLU A 95 -15.44 -0.51 -14.73
C GLU A 95 -14.80 -1.63 -13.90
N GLU A 96 -13.58 -1.43 -13.41
CA GLU A 96 -12.87 -2.36 -12.53
C GLU A 96 -13.61 -2.58 -11.22
N TRP A 97 -14.03 -1.50 -10.54
CA TRP A 97 -14.80 -1.60 -9.31
C TRP A 97 -16.15 -2.27 -9.52
N ASN A 98 -16.84 -2.00 -10.63
CA ASN A 98 -18.08 -2.68 -10.98
C ASN A 98 -17.87 -4.18 -11.24
N ARG A 99 -16.78 -4.54 -11.93
CA ARG A 99 -16.43 -5.94 -12.19
C ARG A 99 -16.07 -6.66 -10.88
N PHE A 100 -15.33 -5.99 -10.00
CA PHE A 100 -14.96 -6.51 -8.69
C PHE A 100 -16.19 -6.69 -7.79
N SER A 101 -17.07 -5.70 -7.71
CA SER A 101 -18.27 -5.75 -6.90
C SER A 101 -19.27 -6.79 -7.39
N ALA A 102 -19.36 -7.01 -8.71
CA ALA A 102 -20.14 -8.11 -9.27
C ALA A 102 -19.58 -9.49 -8.89
N LYS A 103 -18.25 -9.65 -8.87
CA LYS A 103 -17.59 -10.92 -8.50
C LYS A 103 -17.64 -11.19 -6.99
N TYR A 104 -17.47 -10.15 -6.17
CA TYR A 104 -17.38 -10.25 -4.71
C TYR A 104 -18.29 -9.22 -3.99
N PRO A 105 -19.63 -9.32 -4.10
CA PRO A 105 -20.55 -8.29 -3.61
C PRO A 105 -20.52 -8.03 -2.10
N LYS A 106 -19.94 -8.95 -1.32
CA LYS A 106 -19.83 -8.87 0.15
C LYS A 106 -18.45 -8.42 0.63
N ASN A 107 -17.55 -8.06 -0.29
CA ASN A 107 -16.19 -7.65 0.06
C ASN A 107 -16.19 -6.32 0.83
N LEU A 108 -15.45 -6.27 1.93
CA LEU A 108 -15.42 -5.10 2.82
C LEU A 108 -14.76 -3.87 2.19
N TYR A 109 -13.88 -4.06 1.21
CA TYR A 109 -13.05 -3.01 0.61
C TYR A 109 -13.69 -2.31 -0.59
N ILE A 110 -14.89 -2.74 -1.01
CA ILE A 110 -15.63 -2.06 -2.08
C ILE A 110 -16.04 -0.67 -1.59
N PRO A 111 -15.75 0.42 -2.32
CA PRO A 111 -16.27 1.75 -2.00
C PRO A 111 -17.80 1.79 -2.00
N ASN A 112 -18.40 2.64 -1.16
CA ASN A 112 -19.85 2.66 -0.98
C ASN A 112 -20.62 2.97 -2.28
N GLU A 113 -20.02 3.70 -3.21
CA GLU A 113 -20.59 4.03 -4.51
C GLU A 113 -20.76 2.81 -5.41
N TYR A 114 -19.95 1.76 -5.20
CA TYR A 114 -19.92 0.54 -6.01
C TYR A 114 -20.52 -0.67 -5.30
N LYS A 115 -20.97 -0.50 -4.05
CA LYS A 115 -21.64 -1.56 -3.30
C LYS A 115 -23.02 -1.85 -3.91
N PRO A 116 -23.44 -3.11 -3.92
CA PRO A 116 -24.83 -3.42 -4.24
C PRO A 116 -25.77 -2.74 -3.23
N PRO A 117 -27.00 -2.37 -3.63
CA PRO A 117 -27.96 -1.78 -2.72
C PRO A 117 -28.24 -2.75 -1.58
N GLN A 118 -28.13 -2.25 -0.34
CA GLN A 118 -28.39 -3.01 0.87
C GLN A 118 -29.73 -2.60 1.48
N THR A 119 -30.41 -3.55 2.09
CA THR A 119 -31.60 -3.26 2.88
C THR A 119 -31.21 -2.59 4.21
N GLU A 120 -32.12 -1.81 4.80
CA GLU A 120 -31.89 -1.17 6.10
C GLU A 120 -31.54 -2.19 7.20
N LYS A 121 -32.20 -3.36 7.17
CA LYS A 121 -31.91 -4.46 8.11
C LYS A 121 -30.49 -5.00 7.97
N GLU A 122 -29.99 -5.15 6.75
CA GLU A 122 -28.62 -5.61 6.52
C GLU A 122 -27.61 -4.56 6.98
N ALA A 123 -27.87 -3.27 6.71
CA ALA A 123 -27.03 -2.18 7.17
C ALA A 123 -26.96 -2.11 8.70
N GLU A 124 -28.09 -2.31 9.40
CA GLU A 124 -28.14 -2.40 10.86
C GLU A 124 -27.35 -3.59 11.40
N GLN A 125 -27.46 -4.77 10.76
CA GLN A 125 -26.71 -5.96 11.16
C GLN A 125 -25.20 -5.74 11.01
N ILE A 126 -24.75 -5.15 9.90
CA ILE A 126 -23.34 -4.84 9.67
C ILE A 126 -22.81 -3.86 10.72
N ARG A 127 -23.61 -2.84 11.10
CA ARG A 127 -23.24 -1.90 12.17
C ARG A 127 -23.08 -2.62 13.51
N LYS A 128 -24.05 -3.45 13.89
CA LYS A 128 -23.97 -4.23 15.14
C LYS A 128 -22.77 -5.16 15.18
N GLU A 129 -22.47 -5.82 14.06
CA GLU A 129 -21.29 -6.67 13.93
C GLU A 129 -20.00 -5.86 14.15
N LEU A 130 -19.91 -4.67 13.54
CA LEU A 130 -18.77 -3.77 13.69
C LEU A 130 -18.62 -3.28 15.12
N ASP A 131 -19.71 -2.89 15.78
CA ASP A 131 -19.71 -2.43 17.17
C ASP A 131 -19.17 -3.52 18.10
N VAL A 132 -19.68 -4.76 17.97
CA VAL A 132 -19.21 -5.92 18.74
C VAL A 132 -17.73 -6.19 18.46
N PHE A 133 -17.33 -6.18 17.19
CA PHE A 133 -15.94 -6.39 16.81
C PHE A 133 -15.02 -5.35 17.47
N THR A 134 -15.37 -4.06 17.37
CA THR A 134 -14.59 -2.96 17.94
C THR A 134 -14.53 -3.02 19.45
N GLU A 135 -15.62 -3.36 20.14
CA GLU A 135 -15.65 -3.54 21.58
C GLU A 135 -14.69 -4.65 22.03
N VAL A 136 -14.76 -5.80 21.37
CA VAL A 136 -13.91 -6.96 21.69
C VAL A 136 -12.43 -6.67 21.39
N ASP A 137 -12.12 -6.08 20.22
CA ASP A 137 -10.75 -5.72 19.82
C ASP A 137 -10.15 -4.67 20.77
N ALA A 138 -10.94 -3.66 21.18
CA ALA A 138 -10.54 -2.67 22.16
C ALA A 138 -10.27 -3.27 23.55
N SER A 139 -11.09 -4.23 23.97
CA SER A 139 -10.89 -4.95 25.24
C SER A 139 -9.56 -5.72 25.24
N PHE A 140 -9.26 -6.46 24.16
CA PHE A 140 -7.97 -7.13 24.00
C PHE A 140 -6.80 -6.13 23.96
N ALA A 141 -6.92 -5.05 23.19
CA ALA A 141 -5.88 -4.03 23.07
C ALA A 141 -5.61 -3.33 24.42
N SER A 142 -6.65 -3.02 25.18
CA SER A 142 -6.53 -2.43 26.52
C SER A 142 -5.77 -3.34 27.48
N GLN A 143 -5.96 -4.66 27.40
CA GLN A 143 -5.23 -5.61 28.23
C GLN A 143 -3.76 -5.71 27.85
N ILE A 144 -3.47 -5.77 26.55
CA ILE A 144 -2.09 -5.78 26.05
C ILE A 144 -1.37 -4.50 26.50
N ALA A 145 -2.03 -3.34 26.38
CA ALA A 145 -1.48 -2.06 26.81
C ALA A 145 -1.25 -2.01 28.33
N ALA A 146 -2.22 -2.48 29.12
CA ALA A 146 -2.08 -2.56 30.58
C ALA A 146 -0.86 -3.39 30.99
N ASN A 147 -0.59 -4.50 30.30
CA ASN A 147 0.57 -5.34 30.57
C ASN A 147 1.88 -4.71 30.08
N LYS A 148 1.88 -4.07 28.91
CA LYS A 148 3.08 -3.50 28.30
C LYS A 148 3.58 -2.25 29.01
N TYR A 149 2.67 -1.44 29.56
CA TYR A 149 2.98 -0.16 30.20
C TYR A 149 2.82 -0.21 31.73
N ALA A 150 2.79 -1.41 32.32
CA ALA A 150 2.79 -1.58 33.77
C ALA A 150 4.08 -1.01 34.39
N GLU A 151 3.96 -0.27 35.49
CA GLU A 151 5.12 0.31 36.18
C GLU A 151 6.04 -0.79 36.73
N PRO A 152 7.37 -0.64 36.66
CA PRO A 152 8.30 -1.58 37.27
C PRO A 152 8.01 -1.75 38.77
N GLY A 153 7.73 -2.98 39.20
CA GLY A 153 7.38 -3.29 40.60
C GLY A 153 5.87 -3.28 40.90
N SER A 154 5.02 -2.95 39.93
CA SER A 154 3.58 -3.21 40.04
C SER A 154 3.32 -4.71 39.90
N GLU A 155 2.43 -5.26 40.73
CA GLU A 155 1.93 -6.62 40.51
C GLU A 155 1.28 -6.65 39.12
N MET A 156 1.75 -7.56 38.25
CA MET A 156 1.03 -7.85 37.03
C MET A 156 -0.38 -8.26 37.45
N LYS A 157 -1.36 -7.39 37.24
CA LYS A 157 -2.75 -7.79 37.34
C LYS A 157 -2.89 -8.90 36.31
N THR A 158 -3.04 -10.14 36.76
CA THR A 158 -3.43 -11.25 35.89
C THR A 158 -4.56 -10.71 35.04
N PRO A 159 -4.47 -10.79 33.69
CA PRO A 159 -5.51 -10.21 32.86
C PRO A 159 -6.83 -10.77 33.37
N ASN A 160 -7.73 -9.91 33.86
CA ASN A 160 -9.12 -10.34 33.97
C ASN A 160 -9.45 -10.72 32.53
N GLU A 161 -9.62 -12.03 32.27
CA GLU A 161 -9.94 -12.52 30.94
C GLU A 161 -11.05 -11.62 30.40
N PRO A 162 -10.88 -11.06 29.19
CA PRO A 162 -11.85 -10.15 28.65
C PRO A 162 -13.20 -10.86 28.71
N LYS A 163 -14.16 -10.24 29.39
CA LYS A 163 -15.50 -10.81 29.58
C LYS A 163 -16.24 -10.77 28.25
N VAL A 164 -15.84 -11.64 27.33
CA VAL A 164 -16.39 -11.77 25.99
C VAL A 164 -17.26 -13.00 25.98
N THR A 165 -18.54 -12.81 25.67
CA THR A 165 -19.47 -13.94 25.56
C THR A 165 -19.12 -14.82 24.36
N PRO A 166 -19.51 -16.12 24.35
CA PRO A 166 -19.32 -16.97 23.17
C PRO A 166 -19.88 -16.37 21.88
N GLU A 167 -21.02 -15.68 21.96
CA GLU A 167 -21.62 -14.96 20.83
C GLU A 167 -20.72 -13.83 20.32
N GLN A 168 -20.18 -13.00 21.22
CA GLN A 168 -19.25 -11.92 20.84
C GLN A 168 -17.95 -12.49 20.24
N GLN A 169 -17.45 -13.61 20.75
CA GLN A 169 -16.28 -14.29 20.17
C GLN A 169 -16.59 -14.80 18.76
N ALA A 170 -17.75 -15.41 18.54
CA ALA A 170 -18.17 -15.90 17.24
C ALA A 170 -18.27 -14.75 16.22
N THR A 171 -18.89 -13.62 16.62
CA THR A 171 -18.98 -12.41 15.79
C THR A 171 -17.59 -11.84 15.48
N TYR A 172 -16.70 -11.75 16.47
CA TYR A 172 -15.32 -11.27 16.29
C TYR A 172 -14.54 -12.12 15.27
N PHE A 173 -14.57 -13.45 15.41
CA PHE A 173 -13.88 -14.34 14.46
C PHE A 173 -14.54 -14.33 13.08
N SER A 174 -15.87 -14.26 13.01
CA SER A 174 -16.59 -14.13 11.73
C SER A 174 -16.14 -12.88 10.96
N TYR A 175 -16.05 -11.75 11.67
CA TYR A 175 -15.58 -10.50 11.07
C TYR A 175 -14.12 -10.61 10.61
N LYS A 176 -13.19 -11.08 11.45
CA LYS A 176 -11.76 -11.24 11.08
C LYS A 176 -11.59 -12.19 9.88
N ILE A 177 -12.36 -13.28 9.82
CA ILE A 177 -12.37 -14.22 8.69
C ILE A 177 -12.82 -13.50 7.42
N ARG A 178 -13.96 -12.80 7.47
CA ARG A 178 -14.51 -12.07 6.32
C ARG A 178 -13.59 -10.96 5.84
N GLU A 179 -12.92 -10.27 6.76
CA GLU A 179 -11.95 -9.22 6.50
C GLU A 179 -10.74 -9.78 5.75
N LEU A 180 -10.14 -10.85 6.25
CA LEU A 180 -8.99 -11.49 5.61
C LEU A 180 -9.34 -12.11 4.26
N GLU A 181 -10.51 -12.75 4.15
CA GLU A 181 -11.07 -13.21 2.87
C GLU A 181 -11.25 -12.06 1.89
N SER A 182 -11.73 -10.90 2.35
CA SER A 182 -11.91 -9.73 1.51
C SER A 182 -10.59 -9.19 0.98
N ARG A 183 -9.52 -9.17 1.80
CA ARG A 183 -8.17 -8.81 1.36
C ARG A 183 -7.65 -9.77 0.30
N ILE A 184 -7.79 -11.08 0.54
CA ILE A 184 -7.37 -12.13 -0.41
C ILE A 184 -8.07 -11.94 -1.76
N GLN A 185 -9.39 -11.78 -1.76
CA GLN A 185 -10.18 -11.58 -2.98
C GLN A 185 -9.76 -10.35 -3.76
N LEU A 186 -9.48 -9.24 -3.07
CA LEU A 186 -9.02 -8.00 -3.69
C LEU A 186 -7.68 -8.21 -4.40
N VAL A 187 -6.71 -8.83 -3.72
CA VAL A 187 -5.39 -9.08 -4.30
C VAL A 187 -5.46 -10.09 -5.43
N GLU A 188 -6.24 -11.17 -5.28
CA GLU A 188 -6.45 -12.16 -6.34
C GLU A 188 -7.06 -11.50 -7.59
N PHE A 189 -8.06 -10.64 -7.43
CA PHE A 189 -8.66 -9.91 -8.54
C PHE A 189 -7.66 -8.98 -9.24
N MET A 190 -6.84 -8.23 -8.47
CA MET A 190 -5.79 -7.37 -9.02
C MET A 190 -4.69 -8.17 -9.73
N MET A 191 -4.39 -9.37 -9.26
CA MET A 191 -3.45 -10.28 -9.94
C MET A 191 -4.03 -10.83 -11.25
N GLU A 192 -5.34 -11.12 -11.29
CA GLU A 192 -6.04 -11.61 -12.47
C GLU A 192 -6.21 -10.52 -13.56
N SER A 193 -6.31 -9.24 -13.18
CA SER A 193 -6.46 -8.14 -14.15
C SER A 193 -5.20 -7.90 -14.99
N GLY A 194 -4.04 -8.39 -14.56
CA GLY A 194 -2.78 -8.28 -15.29
C GLY A 194 -2.13 -6.89 -15.24
N GLU A 195 -2.61 -6.01 -14.37
CA GLU A 195 -2.17 -4.61 -14.27
C GLU A 195 -1.03 -4.40 -13.27
N ILE A 196 -0.58 -5.47 -12.61
CA ILE A 196 0.52 -5.43 -11.63
C ILE A 196 1.85 -5.83 -12.26
N ASP A 197 2.94 -5.19 -11.83
CA ASP A 197 4.28 -5.54 -12.30
C ASP A 197 4.80 -6.85 -11.66
N GLN A 198 5.92 -7.37 -12.15
CA GLN A 198 6.48 -8.64 -11.68
C GLN A 198 6.91 -8.60 -10.20
N ALA A 199 7.41 -7.45 -9.72
CA ALA A 199 7.85 -7.30 -8.34
C ALA A 199 6.63 -7.31 -7.39
N GLN A 200 5.58 -6.56 -7.74
CA GLN A 200 4.28 -6.54 -7.06
C GLN A 200 3.64 -7.93 -7.08
N SER A 201 3.68 -8.63 -8.21
CA SER A 201 3.15 -10.00 -8.34
C SER A 201 3.85 -10.97 -7.39
N ASN A 202 5.17 -10.86 -7.23
CA ASN A 202 5.92 -11.73 -6.32
C ASN A 202 5.60 -11.43 -4.85
N ILE A 203 5.45 -10.16 -4.48
CA ILE A 203 5.02 -9.75 -3.13
C ILE A 203 3.62 -10.28 -2.85
N ALA A 204 2.67 -10.03 -3.76
CA ALA A 204 1.30 -10.50 -3.64
C ALA A 204 1.19 -12.02 -3.44
N LYS A 205 1.99 -12.81 -4.16
CA LYS A 205 2.03 -14.28 -3.97
C LYS A 205 2.49 -14.69 -2.57
N ASN A 206 3.49 -14.01 -2.03
CA ASN A 206 3.99 -14.28 -0.67
C ASN A 206 2.93 -13.92 0.37
N ASP A 207 2.32 -12.74 0.23
CA ASP A 207 1.27 -12.28 1.14
C ASP A 207 0.06 -13.22 1.11
N LEU A 208 -0.41 -13.61 -0.08
CA LEU A 208 -1.49 -14.58 -0.25
C LEU A 208 -1.17 -15.93 0.41
N ALA A 209 0.08 -16.40 0.34
CA ALA A 209 0.48 -17.64 0.98
C ALA A 209 0.42 -17.55 2.52
N VAL A 210 0.78 -16.40 3.10
CA VAL A 210 0.69 -16.14 4.54
C VAL A 210 -0.78 -16.01 4.97
N TRP A 211 -1.55 -15.17 4.29
CA TRP A 211 -2.95 -14.90 4.63
C TRP A 211 -3.83 -16.13 4.49
N ARG A 212 -3.59 -17.01 3.52
CA ARG A 212 -4.35 -18.27 3.42
C ARG A 212 -4.11 -19.19 4.61
N LYS A 213 -2.87 -19.28 5.12
CA LYS A 213 -2.56 -20.05 6.34
C LYS A 213 -3.19 -19.42 7.59
N GLU A 214 -3.14 -18.10 7.68
CA GLU A 214 -3.81 -17.36 8.76
C GLU A 214 -5.33 -17.58 8.72
N LEU A 215 -5.94 -17.51 7.53
CA LEU A 215 -7.36 -17.78 7.32
C LEU A 215 -7.76 -19.20 7.76
N GLU A 216 -6.96 -20.20 7.40
CA GLU A 216 -7.18 -21.58 7.88
C GLU A 216 -7.08 -21.68 9.41
N THR A 217 -6.16 -20.95 10.01
CA THR A 217 -5.98 -20.92 11.47
C THR A 217 -7.17 -20.25 12.15
N LEU A 218 -7.62 -19.09 11.66
CA LEU A 218 -8.80 -18.39 12.15
C LEU A 218 -10.06 -19.27 12.03
N ARG A 219 -10.25 -19.96 10.90
CA ARG A 219 -11.36 -20.90 10.71
C ARG A 219 -11.31 -22.09 11.68
N LYS A 220 -10.12 -22.58 12.03
CA LYS A 220 -9.97 -23.64 13.04
C LYS A 220 -10.32 -23.14 14.44
N ILE A 221 -9.84 -21.95 14.82
CA ILE A 221 -10.14 -21.33 16.11
C ILE A 221 -11.64 -21.01 16.22
N ALA A 222 -12.25 -20.47 15.17
CA ALA A 222 -13.68 -20.14 15.15
C ALA A 222 -14.57 -21.37 15.42
N LYS A 223 -14.15 -22.57 14.99
CA LYS A 223 -14.87 -23.83 15.27
C LYS A 223 -14.76 -24.30 16.72
N GLN A 224 -13.83 -23.74 17.49
CA GLN A 224 -13.65 -24.06 18.91
C GLN A 224 -14.48 -23.15 19.81
N VAL A 225 -15.08 -22.07 19.27
CA VAL A 225 -15.99 -21.22 20.03
C VAL A 225 -17.23 -22.04 20.41
N PRO A 226 -17.60 -22.10 21.70
CA PRO A 226 -18.79 -22.84 22.13
C PRO A 226 -20.05 -22.35 21.42
N ALA A 227 -20.94 -23.28 21.05
CA ALA A 227 -22.29 -22.93 20.64
C ALA A 227 -23.03 -22.35 21.86
N SER A 228 -23.58 -21.14 21.71
CA SER A 228 -24.40 -20.46 22.73
C SER A 228 -25.64 -21.25 23.12
#